data_AF-A0A0Q2UCG4-F1
#
_entry.id   AF-A0A0Q2UCG4-F1
#
_cell.length_a   1.000
_cell.length_b   1.000
_cell.length_c   1.000
_cell.angle_alpha   90.00
_cell.angle_beta   90.00
_cell.angle_gamma   90.00
#
_symmetry.space_group_name_H-M   'P 1'
#
loop_
_entity.id
_entity.type
_entity.pdbx_description
1 polymer ?
#
loop_
_entity_poly.entity_id
_entity_poly.type
_entity_poly.pdbx_seq_one_letter_code
_entity_poly.pdbx_strand_id
1 'polypeptide(L)' 'MTRIQQYIFPDGPVASRSPHATTLRLWRERFLQRRNRLARLGFDEVFERMWELYLAYSEAGFRSGYLDVHQWTFERRGPR' A
#
# COMPACT_ATOMS: atom_id res chain seq x y z
N MET A 1 -10.78 21.63 -3.28
CA MET A 1 -9.86 20.48 -3.45
C MET A 1 -10.31 19.49 -4.54
N THR A 2 -11.41 19.74 -5.25
CA THR A 2 -12.00 18.78 -6.21
C THR A 2 -11.54 18.95 -7.66
N ARG A 3 -10.87 20.07 -8.01
CA ARG A 3 -10.61 20.44 -9.41
C ARG A 3 -9.38 19.76 -10.04
N ILE A 4 -8.44 19.29 -9.23
CA ILE A 4 -7.21 18.64 -9.72
C ILE A 4 -7.44 17.15 -9.98
N GLN A 5 -8.27 16.47 -9.17
CA GLN A 5 -8.56 15.05 -9.36
C GLN A 5 -9.27 14.74 -10.70
N GLN A 6 -10.10 15.67 -11.18
CA GLN A 6 -10.82 15.56 -12.47
C GLN A 6 -9.86 15.55 -13.68
N TYR A 7 -8.69 16.18 -13.54
CA TYR A 7 -7.73 16.31 -14.64
C TYR A 7 -6.77 15.11 -14.73
N ILE A 8 -6.62 14.37 -13.63
CA ILE A 8 -5.70 13.23 -13.51
C ILE A 8 -6.43 11.90 -13.79
N PHE A 9 -7.73 11.82 -13.48
CA PHE A 9 -8.57 10.64 -13.69
C PHE A 9 -9.86 11.03 -14.44
N PRO A 10 -9.83 11.17 -15.77
CA PRO A 10 -10.97 11.66 -16.55
C PRO A 10 -12.19 10.72 -16.51
N ASP A 11 -11.98 9.42 -16.26
CA ASP A 11 -13.04 8.39 -16.20
C ASP A 11 -13.54 8.10 -14.77
N GLY A 12 -13.16 8.94 -13.79
CA GLY A 12 -13.38 8.68 -12.37
C GLY A 12 -12.39 7.64 -11.80
N PRO A 13 -12.41 7.38 -10.49
CA PRO A 13 -11.57 6.35 -9.91
C PRO A 13 -12.01 4.99 -10.47
N VAL A 14 -11.21 4.43 -11.38
CA VAL A 14 -11.33 3.02 -11.73
C VAL A 14 -11.14 2.25 -10.44
N ALA A 15 -12.16 1.53 -9.99
CA ALA A 15 -12.08 0.58 -8.88
C ALA A 15 -11.22 -0.64 -9.30
N SER A 16 -9.98 -0.37 -9.70
CA SER A 16 -8.98 -1.39 -9.91
C SER A 16 -8.61 -1.89 -8.52
N ARG A 17 -8.80 -3.18 -8.27
CA ARG A 17 -8.33 -3.83 -7.05
C ARG A 17 -6.83 -3.53 -6.94
N SER A 18 -6.46 -2.59 -6.06
CA SER A 18 -5.11 -2.05 -6.00
C SER A 18 -4.07 -3.18 -5.89
N PRO A 19 -3.08 -3.26 -6.79
CA PRO A 19 -1.99 -4.24 -6.68
C PRO A 19 -1.32 -4.22 -5.31
N HIS A 20 -1.33 -3.07 -4.62
CA HIS A 20 -0.79 -2.90 -3.27
C HIS A 20 -1.50 -3.77 -2.23
N ALA A 21 -2.82 -3.94 -2.31
CA ALA A 21 -3.53 -4.86 -1.42
C ALA A 21 -3.02 -6.31 -1.60
N THR A 22 -2.82 -6.74 -2.84
CA THR A 22 -2.28 -8.07 -3.14
C THR A 22 -0.84 -8.21 -2.66
N THR A 23 -0.01 -7.19 -2.85
CA THR A 23 1.37 -7.16 -2.37
C THR A 23 1.43 -7.29 -0.84
N LEU A 24 0.61 -6.53 -0.11
CA LEU A 24 0.58 -6.56 1.36
C LEU A 24 0.10 -7.90 1.90
N ARG A 25 -0.92 -8.51 1.27
CA ARG A 25 -1.35 -9.88 1.59
C ARG A 25 -0.19 -10.87 1.46
N LEU A 26 0.50 -10.84 0.31
CA LEU A 26 1.62 -11.74 0.02
C LEU A 26 2.83 -11.50 0.95
N TRP A 27 3.03 -10.27 1.41
CA TRP A 27 4.05 -9.96 2.42
C TRP A 27 3.66 -10.48 3.79
N ARG A 28 2.38 -10.32 4.21
CA ARG A 28 1.87 -10.83 5.48
C ARG A 28 1.99 -12.36 5.55
N GLU A 29 1.58 -13.07 4.49
CA GLU A 29 1.71 -14.53 4.41
C GLU A 29 3.17 -14.98 4.60
N ARG A 30 4.10 -14.34 3.90
CA ARG A 30 5.53 -14.66 3.99
C ARG A 30 6.14 -14.27 5.34
N PHE A 31 5.66 -13.19 5.96
CA PHE A 31 6.08 -12.76 7.28
C PHE A 31 5.67 -13.79 8.33
N LEU A 32 4.39 -14.18 8.36
CA LEU A 32 3.87 -15.17 9.30
C LEU A 32 4.55 -16.54 9.16
N GLN A 33 4.82 -16.98 7.92
CA GLN A 33 5.59 -18.21 7.66
C GLN A 33 7.03 -18.18 8.22
N ARG A 34 7.59 -16.98 8.44
CA ARG A 34 8.99 -16.80 8.87
C ARG A 34 9.14 -16.15 10.23
N ARG A 35 8.04 -15.86 10.94
CA ARG A 35 8.02 -15.14 12.22
C ARG A 35 8.90 -15.77 13.30
N ASN A 36 9.03 -17.09 13.32
CA ASN A 36 9.92 -17.82 14.24
C ASN A 36 11.42 -17.50 14.04
N ARG A 37 11.80 -16.76 13.00
CA ARG A 37 13.17 -16.27 12.79
C ARG A 37 13.40 -14.91 13.44
N LEU A 38 12.35 -14.18 13.83
CA LEU A 38 12.43 -12.81 14.35
C LEU A 38 13.22 -12.74 15.66
N ALA A 39 12.97 -13.68 16.58
CA ALA A 39 13.72 -13.77 17.84
C ALA A 39 15.23 -13.94 17.61
N ARG A 40 15.63 -14.70 16.58
CA ARG A 40 17.05 -14.85 16.19
C ARG A 40 17.66 -13.60 15.59
N LEU A 41 16.84 -12.67 15.10
CA LEU A 41 17.25 -11.37 14.58
C LEU A 41 17.18 -10.27 15.67
N GLY A 42 16.82 -10.61 16.91
CA GLY A 42 16.72 -9.66 18.01
C GLY A 42 15.37 -8.93 18.12
N PHE A 43 14.35 -9.36 17.38
CA PHE A 43 13.00 -8.80 17.48
C PHE A 43 12.14 -9.60 18.45
N ASP A 44 11.36 -8.89 19.26
CA ASP A 44 10.46 -9.47 20.26
C ASP A 44 9.05 -9.72 19.69
N GLU A 45 8.18 -10.27 20.53
CA GLU A 45 6.79 -10.55 20.18
C GLU A 45 5.97 -9.27 19.91
N VAL A 46 6.35 -8.15 20.56
CA VAL A 46 5.68 -6.86 20.34
C VAL A 46 5.91 -6.40 18.90
N PHE A 47 7.16 -6.49 18.41
CA PHE A 47 7.50 -6.22 17.02
C PHE A 47 6.73 -7.15 16.08
N GLU A 48 6.67 -8.46 16.37
CA GLU A 48 5.93 -9.41 15.55
C GLU A 48 4.47 -8.99 15.36
N ARG A 49 3.77 -8.71 16.47
CA ARG A 49 2.35 -8.33 16.46
C ARG A 49 2.12 -6.99 15.79
N MET A 50 3.01 -6.02 16.03
CA MET A 50 2.95 -4.72 15.36
C MET A 50 3.08 -4.83 13.86
N TRP A 51 4.00 -5.67 13.38
CA TRP A 51 4.23 -5.83 11.96
C TRP A 51 3.09 -6.59 11.27
N GLU A 52 2.53 -7.61 11.94
CA GLU A 52 1.31 -8.25 11.45
C GLU A 52 0.15 -7.26 11.34
N LEU A 53 -0.06 -6.45 12.39
CA LEU A 53 -1.09 -5.41 12.41
C LEU A 53 -0.89 -4.42 11.25
N TYR A 54 0.32 -3.92 11.07
CA TYR A 54 0.65 -2.98 10.00
C TYR A 54 0.32 -3.53 8.61
N LEU A 55 0.72 -4.77 8.32
CA LEU A 55 0.49 -5.38 7.02
C LEU A 55 -1.01 -5.64 6.78
N ALA A 56 -1.72 -6.14 7.79
CA ALA A 56 -3.16 -6.41 7.72
C ALA A 56 -3.99 -5.13 7.59
N TYR A 57 -3.69 -4.11 8.39
CA TYR A 57 -4.37 -2.81 8.34
C TYR A 57 -4.13 -2.11 7.00
N SER A 58 -2.90 -2.10 6.50
CA SER A 58 -2.58 -1.50 5.21
C SER A 58 -3.30 -2.23 4.07
N GLU A 59 -3.33 -3.57 4.09
CA GLU A 59 -4.10 -4.35 3.10
C GLU A 59 -5.58 -3.94 3.13
N ALA A 60 -6.19 -3.89 4.31
CA ALA A 60 -7.57 -3.46 4.47
C ALA A 60 -7.80 -2.04 3.96
N GLY A 61 -6.88 -1.11 4.23
CA GLY A 61 -6.93 0.27 3.76
C GLY A 61 -6.94 0.38 2.22
N PHE A 62 -6.12 -0.41 1.52
CA PHE A 62 -6.16 -0.46 0.06
C PHE A 62 -7.41 -1.16 -0.49
N ARG A 63 -7.90 -2.22 0.19
CA ARG A 63 -9.11 -2.93 -0.24
C ARG A 63 -10.39 -2.11 -0.05
N SER A 64 -10.42 -1.24 0.97
CA SER A 64 -11.55 -0.35 1.24
C SER A 64 -11.51 0.96 0.44
N GLY A 65 -10.38 1.25 -0.24
CA GLY A 65 -10.15 2.54 -0.89
C GLY A 65 -9.79 3.68 0.07
N TYR A 66 -9.52 3.38 1.34
CA TYR A 66 -9.04 4.36 2.33
C TYR A 66 -7.58 4.77 2.05
N LEU A 67 -6.77 3.86 1.51
CA LEU A 67 -5.39 4.11 1.08
C LEU A 67 -5.27 4.01 -0.43
N ASP A 68 -4.40 4.84 -1.00
CA ASP A 68 -4.06 4.82 -2.42
C ASP A 68 -2.58 5.17 -2.66
N VAL A 69 -2.05 4.79 -3.81
CA VAL A 69 -0.69 5.12 -4.27
C VAL A 69 -0.79 5.68 -5.67
N HIS A 70 -0.21 6.86 -5.88
CA HIS A 70 -0.17 7.51 -7.17
C HIS A 70 1.26 7.61 -7.70
N GLN A 71 1.42 7.29 -8.97
CA GLN A 71 2.65 7.57 -9.70
C GLN A 71 2.40 8.79 -10.59
N TRP A 72 3.16 9.86 -10.32
CA TRP A 72 3.09 11.08 -11.12
C TRP A 72 4.34 11.22 -11.97
N THR A 73 4.14 11.58 -13.23
CA THR A 73 5.21 11.93 -14.16
C THR A 73 5.09 13.41 -14.48
N PHE A 74 6.20 14.12 -14.36
CA PHE A 74 6.28 15.55 -14.64
C PHE A 74 7.15 15.77 -15.87
N GLU A 75 6.70 16.64 -16.78
CA GLU A 75 7.48 17.09 -17.92
C GLU A 75 7.61 18.61 -17.90
N ARG A 76 8.72 19.12 -18.43
CA ARG A 76 8.93 20.56 -18.60
C ARG A 76 8.08 21.02 -19.79
N ARG A 77 7.16 21.96 -19.55
CA ARG A 77 6.39 22.61 -20.61
C ARG A 77 7.35 23.28 -21.61
N GLY A 78 7.34 22.84 -22.87
CA GLY A 78 8.12 23.47 -23.95
C GLY A 78 7.70 24.92 -24.21
N PRO A 79 8.55 25.75 -24.85
CA PRO A 79 8.17 27.13 -25.19
C PRO A 79 6.92 27.11 -26.08
N ARG A 80 5.98 28.03 -25.78
CA ARG A 80 4.73 28.24 -26.54
C ARG A 80 5.02 28.88 -27.90
#